data_AF-A0A2N9H9S7-F1
#
_entry.id   AF-A0A2N9H9S7-F1
#
_cell.length_a   1.000
_cell.length_b   1.000
_cell.length_c   1.000
_cell.angle_alpha   90.00
_cell.angle_beta   90.00
_cell.angle_gamma   90.00
#
_symmetry.space_group_name_H-M   'P 1'
#
loop_
_entity.id
_entity.type
_entity.pdbx_description
1 polymer ?
#
loop_
_entity_poly.entity_id
_entity_poly.type
_entity_poly.pdbx_seq_one_letter_code
_entity_poly.pdbx_strand_id
1 'polypeptide(L)'
;MAKKFTKPEFVADFDITKINPKVTYKQFIEDLRKNKILGKTFSHNIPVLAPQEKTPTRWFHVVLRTDEKEITLSIRCDNLYLECYQMGKAGAWMEFGSDTKKPPSPSFLGFGW
;
A
#
# COMPACT_ATOMS: atom_id res chain seq x y z
N MET A 1 -16.65 0.27 -14.04
CA MET A 1 -15.76 1.26 -13.39
C MET A 1 -14.41 0.59 -13.14
N ALA A 2 -13.31 1.15 -13.61
CA ALA A 2 -11.97 0.61 -13.34
C ALA A 2 -11.69 0.67 -11.82
N LYS A 3 -11.25 -0.45 -11.24
CA LYS A 3 -11.09 -0.64 -9.79
C LYS A 3 -9.96 0.22 -9.25
N LYS A 4 -10.26 1.13 -8.33
CA LYS A 4 -9.30 2.14 -7.88
C LYS A 4 -8.06 1.57 -7.16
N PHE A 5 -8.12 0.39 -6.54
CA PHE A 5 -6.93 -0.23 -5.91
C PHE A 5 -5.81 -0.60 -6.92
N THR A 6 -6.14 -0.75 -8.21
CA THR A 6 -5.14 -0.98 -9.28
C THR A 6 -4.48 0.30 -9.78
N LYS A 7 -4.92 1.47 -9.30
CA LYS A 7 -4.40 2.79 -9.64
C LYS A 7 -3.91 3.48 -8.37
N PRO A 8 -2.68 3.21 -7.92
CA PRO A 8 -2.14 3.86 -6.76
C PRO A 8 -1.83 5.33 -7.04
N GLU A 9 -1.88 6.16 -6.00
CA GLU A 9 -1.45 7.55 -6.02
C GLU A 9 0.08 7.67 -6.19
N PHE A 10 0.82 6.70 -5.64
CA PHE A 10 2.25 6.51 -5.85
C PHE A 10 2.67 5.08 -5.54
N VAL A 11 3.86 4.70 -6.01
CA VAL A 11 4.48 3.39 -5.73
C VAL A 11 5.79 3.63 -5.00
N ALA A 12 5.99 2.98 -3.86
CA ALA A 12 7.24 2.96 -3.12
C ALA A 12 7.90 1.59 -3.30
N ASP A 13 9.10 1.57 -3.89
CA ASP A 13 9.87 0.36 -4.15
C ASP A 13 10.91 0.16 -3.04
N PHE A 14 10.98 -1.06 -2.50
CA PHE A 14 11.95 -1.44 -1.49
C PHE A 14 12.63 -2.77 -1.85
N ASP A 15 13.89 -2.66 -2.25
CA ASP A 15 14.77 -3.78 -2.55
C ASP A 15 15.36 -4.37 -1.26
N ILE A 16 14.95 -5.57 -0.89
CA ILE A 16 15.37 -6.21 0.36
C ILE A 16 16.74 -6.89 0.27
N THR A 17 17.37 -6.98 -0.91
CA THR A 17 18.72 -7.57 -1.05
C THR A 17 19.82 -6.53 -1.01
N LYS A 18 19.51 -5.26 -1.32
CA LYS A 18 20.49 -4.16 -1.41
C LYS A 18 20.60 -3.30 -0.13
N ILE A 19 20.13 -3.82 1.00
CA ILE A 19 19.97 -3.05 2.24
C ILE A 19 21.13 -3.20 3.22
N ASN A 20 21.59 -2.07 3.77
CA ASN A 20 21.96 -2.02 5.19
C ASN A 20 20.65 -1.99 6.01
N PRO A 21 20.31 -3.05 6.78
CA PRO A 21 18.96 -3.24 7.31
C PRO A 21 18.46 -2.12 8.22
N LYS A 22 19.34 -1.44 8.96
CA LYS A 22 18.93 -0.37 9.88
C LYS A 22 18.84 0.99 9.19
N VAL A 23 19.78 1.30 8.31
CA VAL A 23 19.86 2.62 7.66
C VAL A 23 18.81 2.75 6.55
N THR A 24 18.75 1.76 5.68
CA THR A 24 17.92 1.83 4.46
C THR A 24 16.43 1.69 4.77
N TYR A 25 16.07 0.80 5.70
CA TYR A 25 14.68 0.68 6.15
C TYR A 25 14.18 1.96 6.83
N LYS A 26 15.00 2.55 7.70
CA LYS A 26 14.65 3.82 8.37
C LYS A 26 14.39 4.91 7.34
N GLN A 27 15.29 5.09 6.37
CA GLN A 27 15.14 6.07 5.29
C GLN A 27 13.86 5.82 4.48
N PHE A 28 13.63 4.59 4.05
CA PHE A 28 12.42 4.21 3.31
C PHE A 28 11.13 4.58 4.05
N ILE A 29 11.04 4.29 5.35
CA ILE A 29 9.87 4.63 6.17
C ILE A 29 9.75 6.14 6.38
N GLU A 30 10.87 6.86 6.56
CA GLU A 30 10.84 8.33 6.66
C GLU A 30 10.37 8.99 5.37
N ASP A 31 10.81 8.49 4.22
CA ASP A 31 10.40 8.98 2.89
C ASP A 31 8.92 8.70 2.63
N LEU A 32 8.44 7.51 3.00
CA LEU A 32 7.00 7.21 2.98
C LEU A 32 6.20 8.21 3.83
N ARG A 33 6.61 8.48 5.08
CA ARG A 33 5.91 9.41 5.96
C ARG A 33 5.92 10.85 5.45
N LYS A 34 7.04 11.28 4.84
CA LYS A 34 7.21 12.62 4.27
C LYS A 34 6.56 12.77 2.89
N ASN A 35 6.05 11.69 2.31
CA ASN A 35 5.36 11.74 1.03
C ASN A 35 4.15 12.68 1.13
N LYS A 36 4.10 13.67 0.23
CA LYS A 36 3.07 14.73 0.20
C LYS A 36 1.64 14.21 -0.02
N ILE A 37 1.49 12.96 -0.48
CA ILE A 37 0.20 12.29 -0.66
C ILE A 37 -0.33 11.74 0.68
N LEU A 38 0.55 11.25 1.55
CA LEU A 38 0.23 10.69 2.87
C LEU A 38 0.16 11.78 3.94
N GLY A 39 1.23 12.57 4.08
CA GLY A 39 1.29 13.71 4.99
C GLY A 39 0.74 14.98 4.35
N LYS A 40 -0.56 15.27 4.55
CA LYS A 40 -1.17 16.50 4.01
C LYS A 40 -1.01 17.70 4.95
N THR A 41 -1.02 17.46 6.25
CA THR A 41 -0.88 18.49 7.29
C THR A 41 0.16 18.05 8.32
N PHE A 42 0.56 18.96 9.20
CA PHE A 42 1.58 18.71 10.22
C PHE A 42 1.09 19.15 11.60
N SER A 43 1.42 18.35 12.62
CA SER A 43 1.32 18.73 14.03
C SER A 43 2.69 18.52 14.65
N HIS A 44 3.31 19.57 15.20
CA HIS A 44 4.65 19.50 15.80
C HIS A 44 5.71 18.87 14.88
N ASN A 45 5.71 19.23 13.59
CA ASN A 45 6.58 18.66 12.55
C ASN A 45 6.38 17.17 12.27
N ILE A 46 5.30 16.57 12.74
CA ILE A 46 4.90 15.19 12.44
C ILE A 46 3.82 15.23 11.36
N PRO A 47 3.98 14.52 10.24
CA PRO A 47 2.96 14.46 9.19
C PRO A 47 1.71 13.76 9.71
N VAL A 48 0.55 14.34 9.43
CA VAL A 48 -0.77 13.82 9.78
C VAL A 48 -1.48 13.38 8.50
N LEU A 49 -2.10 12.20 8.55
CA LEU A 49 -2.87 11.66 7.44
C LEU A 49 -4.09 12.55 7.14
N ALA A 50 -4.58 12.45 5.91
CA ALA A 50 -5.87 13.05 5.57
C ALA A 50 -7.00 12.40 6.39
N PRO A 51 -8.10 13.12 6.67
CA PRO A 51 -9.28 12.53 7.29
C PRO A 51 -9.76 11.27 6.53
N GLN A 52 -10.22 10.28 7.28
CA GLN A 52 -10.70 9.02 6.71
C GLN A 52 -11.96 9.24 5.86
N GLU A 53 -11.97 8.65 4.67
CA GLU A 53 -13.13 8.69 3.79
C GLU A 53 -14.09 7.55 4.14
N LYS A 54 -15.41 7.82 4.10
CA LYS A 54 -16.46 6.80 4.33
C LYS A 54 -16.37 5.66 3.30
N THR A 55 -16.12 6.00 2.05
CA THR A 55 -15.81 5.04 0.99
C THR A 55 -14.35 5.26 0.61
N PRO A 56 -13.47 4.26 0.78
CA PRO A 56 -12.06 4.42 0.47
C PRO A 56 -11.90 4.73 -1.03
N THR A 57 -11.16 5.80 -1.37
CA THR A 57 -10.88 6.12 -2.77
C THR A 57 -9.41 6.31 -3.11
N ARG A 58 -8.50 6.24 -2.13
CA ARG A 58 -7.09 6.56 -2.27
C ARG A 58 -6.22 5.46 -1.69
N TRP A 59 -5.33 4.92 -2.51
CA TRP A 59 -4.36 3.88 -2.14
C TRP A 59 -2.98 4.26 -2.65
N PHE A 60 -1.95 3.73 -2.00
CA PHE A 60 -0.59 3.71 -2.51
C PHE A 60 -0.07 2.28 -2.50
N HIS A 61 0.93 2.03 -3.33
CA HIS A 61 1.53 0.71 -3.39
C HIS A 61 2.91 0.70 -2.74
N VAL A 62 3.21 -0.40 -2.04
CA VAL A 62 4.56 -0.73 -1.61
C VAL A 62 4.97 -2.01 -2.33
N VAL A 63 6.04 -1.93 -3.11
CA VAL A 63 6.65 -3.09 -3.75
C VAL A 63 7.81 -3.54 -2.88
N LEU A 64 7.71 -4.75 -2.32
CA LEU A 64 8.82 -5.41 -1.65
C LEU A 64 9.41 -6.41 -2.64
N ARG A 65 10.70 -6.29 -2.95
CA ARG A 65 11.32 -7.17 -3.95
C ARG A 65 12.70 -7.66 -3.55
N THR A 66 13.03 -8.86 -4.00
CA THR A 66 14.39 -9.38 -4.14
C THR A 66 14.80 -9.29 -5.61
N ASP A 67 15.97 -9.85 -5.94
CA ASP A 67 16.39 -10.00 -7.33
C ASP A 67 15.49 -10.97 -8.14
N GLU A 68 14.75 -11.85 -7.46
CA GLU A 68 13.97 -12.93 -8.08
C GLU A 68 12.45 -12.80 -7.91
N LYS A 69 12.02 -12.18 -6.82
CA LYS A 69 10.61 -12.20 -6.37
C LYS A 69 10.18 -10.80 -5.98
N GLU A 70 8.90 -10.53 -6.15
CA GLU A 70 8.29 -9.33 -5.63
C GLU A 70 6.87 -9.58 -5.14
N ILE A 71 6.41 -8.69 -4.27
CA ILE A 71 5.03 -8.58 -3.83
C ILE A 71 4.65 -7.10 -3.85
N THR A 72 3.47 -6.81 -4.37
CA THR A 72 2.90 -5.45 -4.31
C THR A 72 1.82 -5.41 -3.25
N LEU A 73 1.95 -4.50 -2.29
CA LEU A 73 0.98 -4.26 -1.23
C LEU A 73 0.16 -3.03 -1.59
N SER A 74 -1.18 -3.12 -1.54
CA SER A 74 -2.08 -1.98 -1.73
C SER A 74 -2.59 -1.50 -0.38
N ILE A 75 -2.17 -0.30 0.00
CA ILE A 75 -2.39 0.28 1.32
C ILE A 75 -3.21 1.55 1.19
N ARG A 76 -4.20 1.74 2.06
CA ARG A 76 -5.02 2.95 2.10
C ARG A 76 -4.21 4.18 2.51
N CYS A 77 -4.42 5.29 1.80
CA CYS A 77 -3.72 6.55 2.11
C CYS A 77 -4.24 7.24 3.38
N ASP A 78 -5.45 6.93 3.83
CA ASP A 78 -6.14 7.67 4.90
C ASP A 78 -6.01 7.00 6.28
N ASN A 79 -5.81 5.68 6.34
CA ASN A 79 -5.64 4.95 7.61
C ASN A 79 -4.52 3.89 7.60
N LEU A 80 -3.77 3.76 6.50
CA LEU A 80 -2.66 2.83 6.33
C LEU A 80 -3.04 1.34 6.44
N TYR A 81 -4.30 0.98 6.31
CA TYR A 81 -4.72 -0.42 6.27
C TYR A 81 -4.26 -1.09 4.97
N LEU A 82 -3.72 -2.30 5.11
CA LEU A 82 -3.40 -3.18 3.99
C LEU A 82 -4.68 -3.86 3.50
N GLU A 83 -5.16 -3.49 2.32
CA GLU A 83 -6.42 -4.02 1.77
C GLU A 83 -6.18 -5.23 0.88
N CYS A 84 -5.15 -5.17 0.05
CA CYS A 84 -4.85 -6.21 -0.92
C CYS A 84 -3.35 -6.40 -1.13
N TYR A 85 -2.94 -7.54 -1.67
CA TYR A 85 -1.62 -7.74 -2.24
C TYR A 85 -1.68 -8.42 -3.60
N GLN A 86 -0.64 -8.24 -4.42
CA GLN A 86 -0.45 -8.90 -5.71
C GLN A 86 0.72 -9.88 -5.65
N MET A 87 0.50 -11.11 -6.11
CA MET A 87 1.54 -12.13 -6.22
C MET A 87 2.47 -11.86 -7.43
N GLY A 88 3.61 -11.20 -7.22
CA GLY A 88 4.51 -10.83 -8.34
C GLY A 88 3.92 -9.77 -9.28
N LYS A 89 4.67 -9.44 -10.35
CA LYS A 89 4.32 -8.38 -11.33
C LYS A 89 2.97 -8.56 -12.02
N ALA A 90 2.57 -9.80 -12.24
CA ALA A 90 1.42 -10.15 -13.08
C ALA A 90 0.47 -11.16 -12.44
N GLY A 91 0.66 -11.50 -11.15
CA GLY A 91 -0.21 -12.46 -10.49
C GLY A 91 -1.53 -11.86 -10.03
N ALA A 92 -2.32 -12.73 -9.41
CA ALA A 92 -3.63 -12.37 -8.87
C ALA A 92 -3.51 -11.39 -7.71
N TRP A 93 -4.52 -10.52 -7.59
CA TRP A 93 -4.73 -9.71 -6.40
C TRP A 93 -5.54 -10.52 -5.39
N MET A 94 -5.08 -10.48 -4.15
CA MET A 94 -5.75 -11.09 -3.00
C MET A 94 -6.15 -10.01 -2.00
N GLU A 95 -7.32 -10.11 -1.37
CA GLU A 95 -7.81 -9.15 -0.38
C GLU A 95 -7.99 -9.76 1.02
N PHE A 96 -7.79 -8.91 2.04
CA PHE A 96 -7.96 -9.25 3.44
C PHE A 96 -9.39 -9.02 3.95
N GLY A 97 -10.23 -8.22 3.27
CA GLY A 97 -11.64 -8.01 3.64
C GLY A 97 -12.58 -8.72 2.67
N SER A 98 -13.70 -9.25 3.16
CA SER A 98 -14.73 -9.89 2.32
C SER A 98 -15.84 -8.89 2.00
N ASP A 99 -15.58 -7.94 1.09
CA ASP A 99 -16.62 -7.00 0.64
C ASP A 99 -17.11 -7.29 -0.80
N THR A 100 -16.70 -8.42 -1.39
CA THR A 100 -16.94 -8.66 -2.81
C THR A 100 -18.23 -9.44 -3.05
N LYS A 101 -19.31 -8.71 -3.31
CA LYS A 101 -20.48 -9.26 -4.02
C LYS A 101 -20.43 -9.11 -5.54
N LYS A 102 -19.41 -8.48 -6.16
CA LYS A 102 -19.37 -8.35 -7.63
C LYS A 102 -17.96 -8.44 -8.23
N PRO A 103 -17.72 -9.36 -9.17
CA PRO A 103 -16.49 -9.39 -9.96
C PRO A 103 -16.40 -8.22 -10.97
N PRO A 104 -15.18 -7.90 -11.45
CA PRO A 104 -13.93 -8.53 -11.06
C PRO A 104 -13.51 -7.91 -9.73
N SER A 105 -13.06 -8.69 -8.76
CA SER A 105 -12.51 -8.21 -7.48
C SER A 105 -11.31 -9.06 -7.11
N PRO A 106 -10.42 -8.59 -6.21
CA PRO A 106 -9.39 -9.46 -5.64
C PRO A 106 -10.04 -10.71 -5.06
N SER A 107 -9.31 -11.81 -5.03
CA SER A 107 -9.79 -13.04 -4.38
C SER A 107 -9.63 -12.90 -2.88
N PHE A 108 -10.71 -13.13 -2.13
CA PHE A 108 -10.66 -13.12 -0.67
C PHE A 108 -9.72 -14.20 -0.14
N LEU A 109 -8.83 -13.83 0.79
CA LEU A 109 -7.84 -14.73 1.39
C LEU A 109 -8.44 -15.77 2.34
N GLY A 110 -9.67 -15.56 2.80
CA GLY A 110 -10.31 -16.39 3.82
C GLY A 110 -10.14 -15.87 5.25
N PHE A 111 -9.49 -14.72 5.44
CA PHE A 111 -9.31 -14.08 6.74
C PHE A 111 -9.08 -12.56 6.61
N GLY A 112 -9.38 -11.85 7.69
CA GLY A 112 -9.19 -10.41 7.90
C GLY A 112 -10.47 -9.80 8.50
N TRP A 113 -10.72 -8.52 8.24
CA TRP A 113 -11.76 -7.74 8.93
C TRP A 113 -13.04 -7.55 8.12
#